data_AF-A0A4Y2MAN6-F1
#
_entry.id   AF-A0A4Y2MAN6-F1
#
_cell.length_a   1.000
_cell.length_b   1.000
_cell.length_c   1.000
_cell.angle_alpha   90.00
_cell.angle_beta   90.00
_cell.angle_gamma   90.00
#
_symmetry.space_group_name_H-M   'P 1'
#
loop_
_entity.id
_entity.type
_entity.pdbx_description
1 polymer ?
#
loop_
_entity_poly.entity_id
_entity_poly.type
_entity_poly.pdbx_seq_one_letter_code
_entity_poly.pdbx_strand_id
1 'polypeptide(L)'
;MLPPNYPSNKKSWMAMFLFTDWLKGLDNKMRKEKRRIILFIDQCPAHPPDSDFLKNITVKFFPAFCNSKLQPLKLGVIKSLSQRYRKLLVKTAIASLDHGDSKNMKIDILQAMNFIMMAW
;
A
#
# COMPACT_ATOMS: atom_id res chain seq x y z
N MET A 1 10.51 5.06 4.60
CA MET A 1 10.81 5.24 3.16
C MET A 1 9.46 5.38 2.45
N LEU A 2 9.09 6.59 2.03
CA LEU A 2 7.88 6.81 1.24
C LEU A 2 8.01 6.08 -0.10
N PRO A 3 6.92 5.60 -0.73
CA PRO A 3 7.00 5.17 -2.12
C PRO A 3 7.61 6.31 -2.93
N PRO A 4 8.75 6.10 -3.61
CA PRO A 4 9.47 7.19 -4.27
C PRO A 4 8.64 7.87 -5.36
N ASN A 5 7.55 7.24 -5.81
CA ASN A 5 6.61 7.78 -6.79
C ASN A 5 5.17 7.67 -6.26
N TYR A 6 4.55 8.80 -5.94
CA TYR A 6 3.11 8.91 -5.70
C TYR A 6 2.47 9.67 -6.89
N PRO A 7 2.14 8.96 -7.99
CA PRO A 7 1.55 9.61 -9.15
C PRO A 7 0.15 10.15 -8.80
N SER A 8 -0.12 11.39 -9.18
CA SER A 8 -1.45 11.98 -9.02
C SER A 8 -2.44 11.24 -9.91
N ASN A 9 -3.53 10.75 -9.32
CA ASN A 9 -4.64 10.13 -10.04
C ASN A 9 -5.94 10.84 -9.66
N LYS A 10 -6.74 11.21 -10.66
CA LYS A 10 -8.05 11.84 -10.46
C LYS A 10 -9.09 10.86 -9.89
N LYS A 11 -8.85 9.55 -10.03
CA LYS A 11 -9.69 8.49 -9.43
C LYS A 11 -9.11 8.11 -8.07
N SER A 12 -9.98 7.85 -7.09
CA SER A 12 -9.62 7.38 -5.75
C SER A 12 -9.05 5.94 -5.72
N TRP A 13 -9.07 5.23 -6.85
CA TRP A 13 -8.61 3.85 -7.00
C TRP A 13 -7.38 3.81 -7.90
N MET A 14 -6.47 2.86 -7.66
CA MET A 14 -5.30 2.63 -8.50
C MET A 14 -5.72 2.41 -9.97
N ALA A 15 -5.08 3.09 -10.91
CA ALA A 15 -5.28 2.84 -12.34
C ALA A 15 -4.36 1.72 -12.82
N MET A 16 -4.84 0.88 -13.74
CA MET A 16 -4.08 -0.27 -14.23
C MET A 16 -2.70 0.08 -14.78
N PHE A 17 -2.59 1.17 -15.54
CA PHE A 17 -1.29 1.60 -16.09
C PHE A 17 -0.27 1.94 -14.99
N LEU A 18 -0.70 2.56 -13.88
CA LEU A 18 0.16 2.88 -12.74
C LEU A 18 0.68 1.61 -12.05
N PHE A 19 -0.19 0.61 -11.88
CA PHE A 19 0.19 -0.67 -11.32
C PHE A 19 1.15 -1.44 -12.23
N THR A 20 0.90 -1.43 -13.54
CA THR A 20 1.78 -2.04 -14.54
C THR A 20 3.16 -1.40 -14.56
N ASP A 21 3.25 -0.07 -14.48
CA ASP A 21 4.55 0.62 -14.40
C ASP A 21 5.30 0.30 -13.12
N TRP A 22 4.59 0.21 -11.99
CA TRP A 22 5.17 -0.25 -10.74
C TRP A 22 5.70 -1.70 -10.84
N LEU A 23 4.95 -2.61 -11.47
CA LEU A 23 5.38 -3.99 -11.70
C LEU A 23 6.65 -4.07 -12.55
N LYS A 24 6.75 -3.29 -13.64
CA LYS A 24 7.97 -3.21 -14.47
C LYS A 24 9.16 -2.71 -13.66
N GLY A 25 8.94 -1.70 -12.80
CA GLY A 25 9.97 -1.20 -11.88
C GLY A 25 10.45 -2.28 -10.90
N LEU A 26 9.51 -3.03 -10.32
CA LEU A 26 9.82 -4.14 -9.42
C LEU A 26 10.58 -5.26 -10.13
N ASP A 27 10.18 -5.64 -11.35
CA ASP A 27 10.84 -6.67 -12.14
C ASP A 27 12.29 -6.29 -12.49
N ASN A 28 12.50 -5.04 -12.90
CA ASN A 28 13.84 -4.52 -13.15
C ASN A 28 14.70 -4.52 -11.87
N LYS A 29 14.10 -4.23 -10.71
CA LYS A 29 14.80 -4.34 -9.41
C LYS A 29 15.17 -5.79 -9.11
N MET A 30 14.25 -6.74 -9.26
CA MET A 30 14.52 -8.17 -9.05
C MET A 30 15.61 -8.68 -9.99
N ARG A 31 15.60 -8.23 -11.26
CA ARG A 31 16.65 -8.51 -12.23
C ARG A 31 18.02 -8.01 -11.78
N LYS A 32 18.11 -6.76 -11.32
CA LYS A 32 19.37 -6.16 -10.80
C LYS A 32 19.88 -6.91 -9.56
N GLU A 33 18.97 -7.34 -8.69
CA GLU A 33 19.28 -8.17 -7.52
C GLU A 33 19.56 -9.64 -7.86
N LYS A 34 19.47 -10.05 -9.15
CA LYS A 34 19.60 -11.44 -9.62
C LYS A 34 18.63 -12.41 -8.93
N ARG A 35 17.42 -11.93 -8.63
CA ARG A 35 16.37 -12.69 -7.96
C ARG A 35 15.22 -12.98 -8.92
N ARG A 36 14.53 -14.10 -8.67
CA ARG A 36 13.23 -14.43 -9.24
C ARG A 36 12.25 -14.64 -8.10
N ILE A 37 11.06 -14.06 -8.24
CA ILE A 37 10.02 -14.12 -7.19
C ILE A 37 8.67 -14.49 -7.78
N ILE A 38 7.80 -15.04 -6.93
CA ILE A 38 6.37 -15.18 -7.21
C ILE A 38 5.64 -14.09 -6.44
N LEU A 39 4.82 -13.29 -7.12
CA LEU A 39 4.01 -12.25 -6.52
C LEU A 39 2.55 -12.68 -6.50
N PHE A 40 1.98 -12.83 -5.31
CA PHE A 40 0.56 -13.15 -5.12
C PHE A 40 -0.27 -11.87 -4.96
N ILE A 41 -1.29 -11.70 -5.80
CA ILE A 41 -2.17 -10.52 -5.78
C ILE A 41 -3.65 -10.93 -5.83
N ASP A 42 -4.54 -10.07 -5.32
CA ASP A 42 -5.98 -10.30 -5.40
C ASP A 42 -6.52 -9.98 -6.81
N GLN A 43 -7.74 -10.42 -7.07
CA GLN A 43 -8.43 -10.06 -8.31
C GLN A 43 -9.01 -8.66 -8.17
N CYS A 44 -8.39 -7.70 -8.86
CA CYS A 44 -8.77 -6.29 -8.85
C CYS A 44 -8.75 -5.75 -10.28
N PRO A 45 -9.70 -4.88 -10.69
CA PRO A 45 -9.68 -4.26 -12.01
C PRO A 45 -8.43 -3.41 -12.31
N ALA A 46 -7.68 -3.04 -11.28
CA ALA A 46 -6.41 -2.32 -11.42
C ALA A 46 -5.23 -3.23 -11.77
N HIS A 47 -5.38 -4.55 -11.72
CA HIS A 47 -4.32 -5.49 -12.07
C HIS A 47 -4.43 -5.88 -13.55
N PRO A 48 -3.32 -5.89 -14.30
CA PRO A 48 -3.35 -6.32 -15.70
C PRO A 48 -3.77 -7.79 -15.78
N PRO A 49 -4.55 -8.17 -16.82
CA PRO A 49 -5.03 -9.53 -16.99
C PRO A 49 -3.88 -10.52 -17.31
N ASP A 50 -2.80 -10.01 -17.89
CA ASP A 50 -1.60 -10.73 -18.30
C ASP A 50 -0.34 -10.14 -17.65
N SER A 51 0.72 -10.95 -17.61
CA SER A 51 2.01 -10.55 -17.00
C SER A 51 3.23 -11.01 -17.80
N ASP A 52 3.04 -11.34 -19.07
CA ASP A 52 4.07 -11.94 -19.94
C ASP A 52 5.23 -10.98 -20.24
N PHE A 53 5.03 -9.69 -19.99
CA PHE A 53 6.07 -8.67 -20.07
C PHE A 53 7.09 -8.71 -18.91
N LEU A 54 6.87 -9.54 -17.88
CA LEU A 54 7.76 -9.71 -16.73
C LEU A 54 8.70 -10.91 -16.92
N LYS A 55 9.97 -10.76 -16.54
CA LYS A 55 11.00 -11.81 -16.73
C LYS A 55 11.50 -12.43 -15.43
N ASN A 56 11.41 -11.67 -14.34
CA ASN A 56 11.93 -12.03 -13.02
C ASN A 56 10.81 -12.17 -11.98
N ILE A 57 9.60 -11.77 -12.32
CA ILE A 57 8.42 -11.90 -11.46
C ILE A 57 7.40 -12.79 -12.16
N THR A 58 6.89 -13.79 -11.45
CA THR A 58 5.70 -14.54 -11.85
C THR A 58 4.52 -14.07 -11.02
N VAL A 59 3.50 -13.52 -11.67
CA VAL A 59 2.27 -13.08 -10.98
C VAL A 59 1.32 -14.26 -10.83
N LYS A 60 0.74 -14.42 -9.63
CA LYS A 60 -0.29 -15.41 -9.34
C LYS A 60 -1.47 -14.73 -8.65
N PHE A 61 -2.67 -14.94 -9.19
CA PHE A 61 -3.89 -14.40 -8.61
C PHE A 61 -4.45 -15.33 -7.54
N PHE A 62 -4.93 -14.76 -6.44
CA PHE A 62 -5.81 -15.49 -5.52
C PHE A 62 -7.16 -15.79 -6.20
N PRO A 63 -7.85 -16.87 -5.81
CA PRO A 63 -9.21 -17.15 -6.30
C PRO A 63 -10.18 -15.97 -6.03
N ALA A 64 -11.19 -15.77 -6.88
CA ALA A 64 -12.17 -14.69 -6.75
C ALA A 64 -12.87 -14.66 -5.37
N PHE A 65 -13.19 -15.85 -4.85
CA PHE A 65 -13.92 -16.05 -3.60
C PHE A 65 -12.99 -16.27 -2.39
N CYS A 66 -11.72 -15.90 -2.53
CA CYS A 66 -10.73 -16.07 -1.48
C CYS A 66 -11.09 -15.17 -0.30
N ASN A 67 -11.75 -15.77 0.69
CA ASN A 67 -12.03 -15.16 1.99
C ASN A 67 -10.70 -14.66 2.60
N SER A 68 -10.80 -13.65 3.45
CA SER A 68 -9.67 -12.95 4.11
C SER A 68 -8.60 -13.86 4.74
N LYS A 69 -8.88 -15.16 4.90
CA LYS A 69 -8.02 -16.18 5.51
C LYS A 69 -6.75 -16.47 4.71
N LEU A 70 -6.77 -16.35 3.39
CA LEU A 70 -5.65 -16.75 2.52
C LEU A 70 -4.81 -15.58 2.01
N GLN A 71 -5.32 -14.35 2.08
CA GLN A 71 -4.59 -13.16 1.63
C GLN A 71 -3.80 -12.60 2.83
N PRO A 72 -2.45 -12.69 2.85
CA PRO A 72 -1.65 -12.30 4.01
C PRO A 72 -1.89 -10.85 4.44
N LEU A 73 -2.15 -9.96 3.47
CA LEU A 73 -2.51 -8.57 3.74
C LEU A 73 -3.79 -8.45 4.58
N LYS A 74 -4.82 -9.24 4.25
CA LYS A 74 -6.09 -9.28 4.99
C LYS A 74 -5.99 -10.07 6.30
N LEU A 75 -5.02 -10.98 6.42
CA LEU A 75 -4.86 -11.86 7.58
C LEU A 75 -4.33 -11.13 8.83
N GLY A 76 -3.68 -9.99 8.67
CA GLY A 76 -3.19 -9.26 9.84
C GLY A 76 -2.39 -8.00 9.55
N VAL A 77 -1.76 -7.89 8.38
CA VAL A 77 -0.94 -6.72 8.03
C VAL A 77 -1.80 -5.45 8.00
N ILE A 78 -2.91 -5.46 7.26
CA ILE A 78 -3.83 -4.30 7.18
C ILE A 78 -4.41 -3.97 8.55
N LYS A 79 -4.79 -5.00 9.33
CA LYS A 79 -5.34 -4.81 10.68
C LYS A 79 -4.33 -4.14 11.60
N SER A 80 -3.10 -4.65 11.64
CA SER A 80 -2.01 -4.14 12.49
C SER A 80 -1.63 -2.71 12.12
N LEU A 81 -1.49 -2.44 10.82
CA LEU A 81 -1.22 -1.10 10.31
C LEU A 81 -2.33 -0.12 10.71
N SER A 82 -3.60 -0.50 10.51
CA SER A 82 -4.76 0.32 10.86
C SER A 82 -4.84 0.61 12.35
N GLN A 83 -4.54 -0.39 13.20
CA GLN A 83 -4.51 -0.22 14.66
C GLN A 83 -3.40 0.75 15.09
N ARG A 84 -2.19 0.59 14.56
CA ARG A 84 -1.05 1.48 14.86
C ARG A 84 -1.29 2.90 14.36
N TYR A 85 -1.81 3.05 13.15
CA TYR A 85 -2.20 4.35 12.60
C TYR A 85 -3.22 5.06 13.49
N ARG A 86 -4.32 4.37 13.88
CA ARG A 86 -5.33 4.93 14.81
C ARG A 86 -4.74 5.30 16.16
N LYS A 87 -3.79 4.51 16.69
CA LYS A 87 -3.09 4.85 17.93
C LYS A 87 -2.29 6.15 17.80
N LEU A 88 -1.60 6.36 16.68
CA LEU A 88 -0.87 7.61 16.40
C LEU A 88 -1.80 8.80 16.23
N LEU A 89 -2.95 8.60 15.56
CA LEU A 89 -3.99 9.62 15.46
C LEU A 89 -4.46 10.10 16.83
N VAL A 90 -4.90 9.17 17.68
CA VAL A 90 -5.43 9.50 19.02
C VAL A 90 -4.36 10.14 19.90
N LYS A 91 -3.12 9.65 19.85
CA LYS A 91 -2.01 10.25 20.61
C LYS A 91 -1.74 11.69 20.20
N THR A 92 -1.71 11.97 18.90
CA THR A 92 -1.53 13.33 18.38
C THR A 92 -2.70 14.22 18.83
N ALA A 93 -3.92 13.68 18.85
CA ALA A 93 -5.12 14.43 19.24
C ALA A 93 -5.04 14.89 20.70
N ILE A 94 -4.69 13.96 21.58
CA ILE A 94 -4.55 14.22 23.02
C ILE A 94 -3.45 15.27 23.24
N ALA A 95 -2.29 15.11 22.60
CA ALA A 95 -1.20 16.07 22.74
C ALA A 95 -1.61 17.48 22.28
N SER A 96 -2.33 17.62 21.16
CA SER A 96 -2.83 18.92 20.70
C SER A 96 -3.82 19.56 21.68
N LEU A 97 -4.69 18.76 22.30
CA LEU A 97 -5.63 19.23 23.33
C LEU A 97 -4.91 19.68 24.59
N ASP A 98 -3.90 18.94 25.05
CA ASP A 98 -3.08 19.29 26.22
C ASP A 98 -2.33 20.63 26.01
N HIS A 99 -1.99 20.95 24.76
CA HIS A 99 -1.36 22.22 24.38
C HIS A 99 -2.36 23.37 24.11
N GLY A 100 -3.66 23.16 24.34
CA GLY A 100 -4.71 24.18 24.18
C GLY A 100 -5.12 24.44 22.73
N ASP A 101 -4.61 23.66 21.77
CA ASP A 101 -4.88 23.83 20.34
C ASP A 101 -6.15 23.06 19.97
N SER A 102 -7.30 23.66 20.28
CA SER A 102 -8.63 23.08 20.10
C SER A 102 -9.18 23.21 18.67
N LYS A 103 -8.41 23.77 17.74
CA LYS A 103 -8.84 23.93 16.34
C LYS A 103 -8.75 22.61 15.59
N ASN A 104 -9.86 22.25 14.95
CA ASN A 104 -10.05 21.22 13.94
C ASN A 104 -8.77 20.45 13.59
N MET A 105 -8.66 19.24 14.13
CA MET A 105 -7.55 18.32 13.94
C MET A 105 -7.54 17.76 12.50
N LYS A 106 -7.31 18.64 11.53
CA LYS A 106 -7.20 18.32 10.12
C LYS A 106 -5.81 17.76 9.88
N ILE A 107 -5.77 16.50 9.50
CA ILE A 107 -4.54 15.84 9.11
C ILE A 107 -4.31 16.09 7.64
N ASP A 108 -3.22 16.77 7.33
CA ASP A 108 -2.80 16.93 5.94
C ASP A 108 -2.18 15.63 5.38
N ILE A 109 -1.98 15.60 4.07
CA ILE A 109 -1.46 14.41 3.37
C ILE A 109 -0.05 14.03 3.87
N LEU A 110 0.79 15.01 4.20
CA LEU A 110 2.16 14.77 4.66
C LEU A 110 2.15 14.11 6.04
N GLN A 111 1.32 14.60 6.96
CA GLN A 111 1.13 14.00 8.28
C GLN A 111 0.57 12.58 8.16
N ALA A 112 -0.43 12.36 7.30
CA ALA A 112 -0.98 11.03 7.06
C ALA A 112 0.10 10.06 6.52
N MET A 113 0.93 10.50 5.58
CA MET A 113 2.06 9.72 5.05
C MET A 113 3.08 9.37 6.14
N ASN A 114 3.41 10.33 7.00
CA ASN A 114 4.31 10.10 8.13
C ASN A 114 3.73 9.08 9.13
N PHE A 115 2.44 9.17 9.44
CA PHE A 115 1.78 8.20 10.32
C PHE A 115 1.75 6.79 9.71
N ILE A 116 1.54 6.67 8.40
CA ILE A 116 1.62 5.37 7.72
C ILE A 116 3.04 4.80 7.84
N MET A 117 4.07 5.62 7.66
CA MET A 117 5.47 5.17 7.83
C MET A 117 5.79 4.75 9.26
N MET A 118 5.28 5.48 10.26
CA MET A 118 5.50 5.13 11.68
C MET A 118 4.69 3.90 12.11
N ALA A 119 3.59 3.61 11.43
CA ALA A 119 2.73 2.48 11.74
C ALA A 119 3.23 1.15 11.12
N TRP A 120 4.06 1.22 10.08
CA TRP A 120 4.69 0.07 9.43
C TRP A 120 5.81 -0.52 10.30
#